data_AF-A0A1F2XCY2-F1
#
_entry.id   AF-A0A1F2XCY2-F1
#
_cell.length_a   1.000
_cell.length_b   1.000
_cell.length_c   1.000
_cell.angle_alpha   90.00
_cell.angle_beta   90.00
_cell.angle_gamma   90.00
#
_symmetry.space_group_name_H-M   'P 1'
#
loop_
_entity.id
_entity.type
_entity.pdbx_description
1 polymer ?
#
loop_
_entity_poly.entity_id
_entity_poly.type
_entity_poly.pdbx_seq_one_letter_code
_entity_poly.pdbx_strand_id
1 'polypeptide(L)'
;MSAVWNGLQRLLGGTLSFFYDLIPNFGIAVILLTILIGLILFPLTLKQTRSMKAMQEIQPEIKRLQRELKNDKPAQQAAMMALYKERGVNPAAGCLPLILQMPVWFALFNVLRSFASNTIDSAVKYVSAGSALYPAVTAAVCAESAVTDPRCLGAPVGATLDFLWMDMRISPSASISADGFLRAAPYLITIIIVMLTAYWQQKQTMARQDNSQPQPGQAVMKIFPFFFGFISFNLPAGLVVYFAASQIFRIGQQAMILGLDARRKAEEASKPKPPSAKQRPQTSPPPDRGDSPGSPAPPASAAVRRPQGSKKKRGKKRRRN
;
A
#
# COMPACT_ATOMS: atom_id res chain seq x y z
N MET A 1 -24.86 2.54 0.19
CA MET A 1 -23.50 1.95 0.05
C MET A 1 -23.54 0.48 -0.36
N SER A 2 -24.48 -0.34 0.15
CA SER A 2 -24.64 -1.76 -0.23
C SER A 2 -24.88 -2.01 -1.73
N ALA A 3 -25.64 -1.14 -2.41
CA ALA A 3 -25.92 -1.28 -3.85
C ALA A 3 -24.65 -1.16 -4.72
N VAL A 4 -23.81 -0.15 -4.46
CA VAL A 4 -22.53 0.04 -5.16
C VAL A 4 -21.59 -1.12 -4.88
N TRP A 5 -21.54 -1.58 -3.63
CA TRP A 5 -20.74 -2.73 -3.22
C TRP A 5 -21.15 -4.02 -3.94
N ASN A 6 -22.44 -4.33 -3.94
CA ASN A 6 -22.98 -5.49 -4.65
C ASN A 6 -22.78 -5.37 -6.17
N GLY A 7 -22.90 -4.17 -6.73
CA GLY A 7 -22.63 -3.88 -8.13
C GLY A 7 -21.18 -4.17 -8.51
N LEU A 8 -20.22 -3.71 -7.70
CA LEU A 8 -18.79 -3.99 -7.89
C LEU A 8 -18.50 -5.49 -7.84
N GLN A 9 -19.04 -6.20 -6.85
CA GLN A 9 -18.84 -7.65 -6.72
C GLN A 9 -19.44 -8.43 -7.89
N ARG A 10 -20.64 -8.05 -8.35
CA ARG A 10 -21.28 -8.63 -9.54
C ARG A 10 -20.49 -8.35 -10.82
N LEU A 11 -19.94 -7.15 -10.96
CA LEU A 11 -19.08 -6.79 -12.09
C LEU A 11 -17.80 -7.64 -12.09
N LEU A 12 -17.16 -7.79 -10.93
CA LEU A 12 -15.96 -8.62 -10.78
C LEU A 12 -16.23 -10.09 -11.08
N GLY A 13 -17.31 -10.67 -10.52
CA GLY A 13 -17.69 -12.05 -10.76
C GLY A 13 -18.19 -12.32 -12.18
N GLY A 14 -18.88 -11.36 -12.79
CA GLY A 14 -19.27 -11.42 -14.21
C GLY A 14 -18.06 -11.32 -15.15
N THR A 15 -17.09 -10.47 -14.83
CA THR A 15 -15.82 -10.40 -15.60
C THR A 15 -15.01 -11.67 -15.44
N LEU A 16 -14.98 -12.26 -14.24
CA LEU A 16 -14.36 -13.57 -14.02
C LEU A 16 -15.05 -14.66 -14.84
N SER A 17 -16.39 -14.64 -14.89
CA SER A 17 -17.19 -15.55 -15.72
C SER A 17 -16.80 -15.45 -17.19
N PHE A 18 -16.68 -14.22 -17.71
CA PHE A 18 -16.24 -13.98 -19.09
C PHE A 18 -14.84 -14.56 -19.37
N PHE A 19 -13.87 -14.40 -18.46
CA PHE A 19 -12.54 -14.98 -18.66
C PHE A 19 -12.55 -16.51 -18.60
N TYR A 20 -13.41 -17.10 -17.77
CA TYR A 20 -13.58 -18.54 -17.72
C TYR A 20 -14.26 -19.09 -18.98
N ASP A 21 -15.19 -18.35 -19.56
CA ASP A 21 -15.83 -18.73 -20.83
C ASP A 21 -14.82 -18.73 -21.99
N LEU A 22 -13.81 -17.83 -21.93
CA LEU A 22 -12.74 -17.77 -22.92
C LEU A 22 -11.72 -18.89 -22.75
N ILE A 23 -11.34 -19.18 -21.50
CA ILE A 23 -10.41 -20.24 -21.12
C ILE A 23 -11.02 -20.99 -19.93
N PRO A 24 -11.52 -22.24 -20.12
CA PRO A 24 -12.14 -23.07 -19.07
C PRO A 24 -11.17 -23.55 -17.97
N ASN A 25 -10.45 -22.61 -17.35
CA ASN A 25 -9.50 -22.81 -16.28
C ASN A 25 -9.65 -21.69 -15.26
N PHE A 26 -10.06 -22.04 -14.04
CA PHE A 26 -10.42 -21.06 -13.02
C PHE A 26 -9.22 -20.21 -12.58
N GLY A 27 -8.05 -20.83 -12.39
CA GLY A 27 -6.85 -20.09 -11.99
C GLY A 27 -6.38 -19.10 -13.06
N ILE A 28 -6.44 -19.46 -14.34
CA ILE A 28 -6.13 -18.54 -15.45
C ILE A 28 -7.13 -17.39 -15.49
N ALA A 29 -8.42 -17.66 -15.31
CA ALA A 29 -9.44 -16.61 -15.25
C ALA A 29 -9.17 -15.60 -14.11
N VAL A 30 -8.75 -16.09 -12.93
CA VAL A 30 -8.34 -15.23 -11.80
C VAL A 30 -7.08 -14.41 -12.14
N ILE A 31 -6.09 -15.00 -12.81
CA ILE A 31 -4.86 -14.30 -13.23
C ILE A 31 -5.21 -13.17 -14.23
N LEU A 32 -6.02 -13.46 -15.24
CA LEU A 32 -6.45 -12.48 -16.25
C LEU A 32 -7.24 -11.33 -15.62
N LEU A 33 -8.17 -11.64 -14.73
CA LEU A 33 -8.90 -10.62 -13.96
C LEU A 33 -7.95 -9.72 -13.17
N THR A 34 -6.94 -10.32 -12.53
CA THR A 34 -5.95 -9.58 -11.74
C THR A 34 -5.13 -8.62 -12.62
N ILE A 35 -4.68 -9.09 -13.78
CA ILE A 35 -3.96 -8.25 -14.75
C ILE A 35 -4.85 -7.13 -15.27
N LEU A 36 -6.11 -7.42 -15.61
CA LEU A 36 -7.07 -6.41 -16.09
C LEU A 36 -7.28 -5.30 -15.07
N ILE A 37 -7.59 -5.64 -13.81
CA ILE A 37 -7.77 -4.68 -12.72
C ILE A 37 -6.48 -3.86 -12.55
N GLY A 38 -5.34 -4.55 -12.59
CA GLY A 38 -4.03 -3.94 -12.48
C GLY A 38 -3.73 -2.92 -13.59
N LEU A 39 -4.13 -3.20 -14.83
CA LEU A 39 -3.98 -2.29 -15.97
C LEU A 39 -4.89 -1.08 -15.85
N ILE A 40 -6.14 -1.27 -15.41
CA ILE A 40 -7.09 -0.17 -15.17
C ILE A 40 -6.57 0.77 -14.07
N LEU A 41 -5.98 0.22 -13.01
CA LEU A 41 -5.44 1.00 -11.89
C LEU A 41 -4.02 1.50 -12.13
N PHE A 42 -3.31 1.01 -13.15
CA PHE A 42 -1.93 1.39 -13.47
C PHE A 42 -1.68 2.91 -13.54
N PRO A 43 -2.46 3.73 -14.27
CA PRO A 43 -2.21 5.18 -14.34
C PRO A 43 -2.26 5.86 -12.97
N LEU A 44 -3.06 5.31 -12.06
CA LEU A 44 -3.19 5.82 -10.71
C LEU A 44 -1.99 5.39 -9.85
N THR A 45 -1.56 4.14 -9.97
CA THR A 45 -0.33 3.63 -9.33
C THR A 45 0.90 4.43 -9.78
N LEU A 46 0.98 4.84 -11.05
CA LEU A 46 2.06 5.71 -11.54
C LEU A 46 2.14 7.05 -10.79
N LYS A 47 1.00 7.72 -10.60
CA LYS A 47 0.93 9.00 -9.86
C LYS A 47 1.31 8.80 -8.39
N GLN A 48 0.83 7.71 -7.79
CA GLN A 48 1.16 7.36 -6.41
C GLN A 48 2.67 7.10 -6.23
N THR A 49 3.31 6.35 -7.14
CA THR A 49 4.74 6.07 -7.05
C THR A 49 5.58 7.34 -7.22
N ARG A 50 5.14 8.32 -8.02
CA ARG A 50 5.81 9.63 -8.11
C ARG A 50 5.77 10.36 -6.76
N SER A 51 4.64 10.39 -6.08
CA SER A 51 4.54 10.99 -4.75
C SER A 51 5.44 10.30 -3.73
N MET A 52 5.59 8.97 -3.83
CA MET A 52 6.49 8.21 -2.95
C MET A 52 7.97 8.52 -3.20
N LYS A 53 8.38 8.86 -4.43
CA LYS A 53 9.76 9.28 -4.72
C LYS A 53 10.09 10.65 -4.14
N ALA A 54 9.18 11.61 -4.25
CA ALA A 54 9.35 12.93 -3.64
C ALA A 54 9.56 12.84 -2.12
N MET A 55 8.86 11.89 -1.47
CA MET A 55 9.06 11.58 -0.06
C MET A 55 10.45 10.97 0.23
N GLN A 56 10.99 10.17 -0.68
CA GLN A 56 12.32 9.56 -0.54
C GLN A 56 13.43 10.60 -0.63
N GLU A 57 13.27 11.61 -1.47
CA GLU A 57 14.25 12.70 -1.62
C GLU A 57 14.39 13.54 -0.33
N ILE A 58 13.32 13.62 0.49
CA ILE A 58 13.29 14.39 1.74
C ILE A 58 13.75 13.54 2.95
N GLN A 59 13.84 12.20 2.82
CA GLN A 59 14.34 11.33 3.89
C GLN A 59 15.67 11.77 4.54
N PRO A 60 16.71 12.21 3.81
CA PRO A 60 17.95 12.68 4.45
C PRO A 60 17.75 13.92 5.33
N GLU A 61 16.86 14.84 4.94
CA GLU A 61 16.54 16.04 5.74
C GLU A 61 15.74 15.68 6.98
N ILE A 62 14.80 14.76 6.85
CA ILE A 62 14.06 14.18 7.99
C ILE A 62 15.03 13.55 8.98
N LYS A 63 16.05 12.80 8.51
CA LYS A 63 17.08 12.22 9.39
C LYS A 63 17.92 13.28 10.09
N ARG A 64 18.26 14.38 9.42
CA ARG A 64 19.01 15.50 10.03
C ARG A 64 18.19 16.14 11.16
N LEU A 65 16.95 16.51 10.88
CA LEU A 65 16.02 17.05 11.89
C LEU A 65 15.82 16.08 13.06
N GLN A 66 15.66 14.78 12.77
CA GLN A 66 15.49 13.77 13.81
C GLN A 66 16.75 13.64 14.70
N ARG A 67 17.96 13.82 14.14
CA ARG A 67 19.22 13.78 14.89
C ARG A 67 19.42 15.03 15.77
N GLU A 68 19.06 16.20 15.25
CA GLU A 68 19.14 17.46 15.98
C GLU A 68 18.10 17.54 17.11
N LEU A 69 16.88 17.05 16.87
CA LEU A 69 15.74 17.12 17.79
C LEU A 69 15.46 15.81 18.54
N LYS A 70 16.48 14.96 18.75
CA LYS A 70 16.30 13.65 19.43
C LYS A 70 15.64 13.76 20.82
N ASN A 71 15.93 14.82 21.54
CA ASN A 71 15.50 15.02 22.92
C ASN A 71 14.12 15.69 23.04
N ASP A 72 13.55 16.20 21.94
CA ASP A 72 12.30 16.94 21.93
C ASP A 72 11.33 16.36 20.87
N LYS A 73 10.57 15.35 21.28
CA LYS A 73 9.57 14.67 20.41
C LYS A 73 8.50 15.64 19.88
N PRO A 74 7.93 16.56 20.70
CA PRO A 74 7.01 17.58 20.20
C PRO A 74 7.63 18.46 19.11
N ALA A 75 8.83 18.99 19.32
CA ALA A 75 9.49 19.84 18.34
C ALA A 75 9.90 19.06 17.08
N GLN A 76 10.31 17.80 17.21
CA GLN A 76 10.61 16.92 16.09
C GLN A 76 9.40 16.70 15.17
N GLN A 77 8.21 16.46 15.75
CA GLN A 77 6.98 16.29 14.97
C GLN A 77 6.57 17.59 14.26
N ALA A 78 6.69 18.73 14.93
CA ALA A 78 6.40 20.05 14.36
C ALA A 78 7.35 20.41 13.21
N ALA A 79 8.67 20.24 13.40
CA ALA A 79 9.68 20.50 12.38
C ALA A 79 9.53 19.57 11.16
N MET A 80 9.20 18.30 11.38
CA MET A 80 8.93 17.35 10.30
C MET A 80 7.69 17.76 9.47
N MET A 81 6.63 18.24 10.13
CA MET A 81 5.43 18.74 9.44
C MET A 81 5.68 20.06 8.70
N ALA A 82 6.52 20.95 9.25
CA ALA A 82 6.94 22.17 8.58
C ALA A 82 7.74 21.86 7.31
N LEU A 83 8.69 20.92 7.38
CA LEU A 83 9.48 20.47 6.24
C LEU A 83 8.60 19.89 5.12
N TYR A 84 7.59 19.07 5.45
CA TYR A 84 6.63 18.56 4.47
C TYR A 84 5.86 19.68 3.75
N LYS A 85 5.47 20.73 4.48
CA LYS A 85 4.78 21.89 3.91
C LYS A 85 5.69 22.73 3.02
N GLU A 86 6.92 23.00 3.47
CA GLU A 86 7.92 23.76 2.69
C GLU A 86 8.29 23.07 1.39
N ARG A 87 8.44 21.73 1.42
CA ARG A 87 8.74 20.92 0.24
C ARG A 87 7.51 20.54 -0.58
N GLY A 88 6.30 20.90 -0.13
CA GLY A 88 5.04 20.60 -0.82
C GLY A 88 4.73 19.10 -0.93
N VAL A 89 5.27 18.26 -0.06
CA VAL A 89 5.07 16.80 -0.08
C VAL A 89 4.02 16.39 0.94
N ASN A 90 3.00 15.67 0.49
CA ASN A 90 1.93 15.18 1.35
C ASN A 90 2.28 13.78 1.91
N PRO A 91 2.51 13.60 3.23
CA PRO A 91 2.80 12.28 3.81
C PRO A 91 1.64 11.28 3.64
N ALA A 92 0.40 11.74 3.53
CA ALA A 92 -0.78 10.89 3.33
C ALA A 92 -0.85 10.30 1.91
N ALA A 93 -0.16 10.90 0.94
CA ALA A 93 -0.13 10.35 -0.42
C ALA A 93 0.60 8.99 -0.48
N GLY A 94 1.40 8.64 0.54
CA GLY A 94 2.08 7.36 0.62
C GLY A 94 1.21 6.17 1.05
N CYS A 95 0.14 6.41 1.81
CA CYS A 95 -0.84 5.36 2.16
C CYS A 95 -2.04 5.32 1.20
N LEU A 96 -2.13 6.28 0.27
CA LEU A 96 -3.17 6.34 -0.77
C LEU A 96 -3.30 5.06 -1.61
N PRO A 97 -2.22 4.35 -2.00
CA PRO A 97 -2.34 3.07 -2.68
C PRO A 97 -3.11 2.05 -1.86
N LEU A 98 -2.84 1.99 -0.55
CA LEU A 98 -3.48 1.04 0.33
C LEU A 98 -4.96 1.37 0.50
N ILE A 99 -5.30 2.63 0.77
CA ILE A 99 -6.69 3.06 0.99
C ILE A 99 -7.56 2.78 -0.24
N LEU A 100 -7.05 3.08 -1.43
CA LEU A 100 -7.82 2.87 -2.65
C LEU A 100 -7.87 1.39 -3.08
N GLN A 101 -6.82 0.63 -2.82
CA GLN A 101 -6.76 -0.79 -3.17
C GLN A 101 -7.67 -1.63 -2.26
N MET A 102 -7.81 -1.26 -0.98
CA MET A 102 -8.55 -2.04 0.00
C MET A 102 -10.00 -2.35 -0.44
N PRO A 103 -10.82 -1.40 -0.91
CA PRO A 103 -12.17 -1.69 -1.42
C PRO A 103 -12.20 -2.72 -2.56
N VAL A 104 -11.30 -2.59 -3.55
CA VAL A 104 -11.24 -3.51 -4.70
C VAL A 104 -10.81 -4.89 -4.22
N TRP A 105 -9.80 -4.95 -3.34
CA TRP A 105 -9.33 -6.20 -2.76
C TRP A 105 -10.40 -6.90 -1.94
N PHE A 106 -11.11 -6.20 -1.05
CA PHE A 106 -12.19 -6.78 -0.25
C PHE A 106 -13.37 -7.25 -1.11
N ALA A 107 -13.71 -6.51 -2.16
CA ALA A 107 -14.76 -6.92 -3.10
C ALA A 107 -14.39 -8.23 -3.79
N LEU A 108 -13.17 -8.31 -4.34
CA LEU A 108 -12.66 -9.51 -5.00
C LEU A 108 -12.45 -10.67 -4.02
N PHE A 109 -11.95 -10.40 -2.81
CA PHE A 109 -11.82 -11.39 -1.73
C PHE A 109 -13.17 -12.04 -1.42
N ASN A 110 -14.23 -11.25 -1.29
CA ASN A 110 -15.57 -11.76 -1.03
C ASN A 110 -16.13 -12.57 -2.20
N VAL A 111 -15.81 -12.20 -3.44
CA VAL A 111 -16.21 -12.96 -4.65
C VAL A 111 -15.44 -14.28 -4.69
N LEU A 112 -14.11 -14.28 -4.53
CA LEU A 112 -13.32 -15.51 -4.57
C LEU A 112 -13.64 -16.44 -3.40
N ARG A 113 -13.86 -15.89 -2.20
CA ARG A 113 -14.29 -16.64 -1.03
C ARG A 113 -15.69 -17.24 -1.20
N SER A 114 -16.58 -16.61 -1.97
CA SER A 114 -17.92 -17.18 -2.17
C SER A 114 -17.88 -18.49 -2.93
N PHE A 115 -16.94 -18.68 -3.87
CA PHE A 115 -16.74 -19.94 -4.58
C PHE A 115 -16.31 -21.11 -3.68
N ALA A 116 -15.59 -20.81 -2.59
CA ALA A 116 -15.21 -21.78 -1.58
C ALA A 116 -16.33 -22.08 -0.56
N SER A 117 -17.55 -21.59 -0.80
CA SER A 117 -18.68 -21.89 0.06
C SER A 117 -19.28 -23.26 -0.24
N ASN A 118 -19.85 -23.88 0.79
CA ASN A 118 -20.52 -25.18 0.71
C ASN A 118 -22.00 -25.05 0.32
N THR A 119 -22.47 -23.86 -0.08
CA THR A 119 -23.86 -23.63 -0.51
C THR A 119 -23.89 -23.07 -1.93
N ILE A 120 -24.79 -23.59 -2.77
CA ILE A 120 -24.90 -23.18 -4.17
C ILE A 120 -25.23 -21.69 -4.26
N ASP A 121 -26.19 -21.22 -3.47
CA ASP A 121 -26.64 -19.81 -3.51
C ASP A 121 -25.52 -18.81 -3.21
N SER A 122 -24.59 -19.17 -2.31
CA SER A 122 -23.43 -18.33 -2.02
C SER A 122 -22.39 -18.45 -3.12
N ALA A 123 -22.12 -19.66 -3.61
CA ALA A 123 -21.11 -19.91 -4.64
C ALA A 123 -21.44 -19.25 -5.98
N VAL A 124 -22.70 -19.28 -6.41
CA VAL A 124 -23.13 -18.72 -7.70
C VAL A 124 -23.57 -17.26 -7.61
N LYS A 125 -23.57 -16.66 -6.41
CA LYS A 125 -24.10 -15.31 -6.14
C LYS A 125 -23.61 -14.22 -7.09
N TYR A 126 -22.34 -14.29 -7.49
CA TYR A 126 -21.69 -13.31 -8.36
C TYR A 126 -21.38 -13.86 -9.76
N VAL A 127 -21.86 -15.06 -10.08
CA VAL A 127 -21.64 -15.71 -11.37
C VAL A 127 -22.73 -15.32 -12.34
N SER A 128 -22.38 -15.13 -13.61
CA SER A 128 -23.38 -14.95 -14.66
C SER A 128 -24.12 -16.27 -14.90
N ALA A 129 -25.45 -16.28 -14.81
CA ALA A 129 -26.24 -17.52 -14.96
C ALA A 129 -26.06 -18.20 -16.34
N GLY A 130 -25.64 -17.46 -17.36
CA GLY A 130 -25.40 -17.99 -18.71
C GLY A 130 -23.96 -18.37 -19.03
N SER A 131 -23.02 -18.26 -18.08
CA SER A 131 -21.61 -18.60 -18.33
C SER A 131 -21.33 -20.08 -18.10
N ALA A 132 -20.26 -20.60 -18.72
CA ALA A 132 -19.72 -21.92 -18.46
C ALA A 132 -19.19 -22.04 -17.01
N LEU A 133 -18.90 -20.92 -16.35
CA LEU A 133 -18.50 -20.90 -14.95
C LEU A 133 -19.65 -21.30 -14.01
N TYR A 134 -20.91 -21.00 -14.34
CA TYR A 134 -22.06 -21.34 -13.51
C TYR A 134 -22.18 -22.86 -13.25
N PRO A 135 -22.25 -23.73 -14.28
CA PRO A 135 -22.33 -25.17 -14.08
C PRO A 135 -21.05 -25.73 -13.44
N ALA A 136 -19.87 -25.19 -13.75
CA ALA A 136 -18.60 -25.61 -13.13
C ALA A 136 -18.57 -25.35 -11.62
N VAL A 137 -19.02 -24.17 -11.19
CA VAL A 137 -19.10 -23.82 -9.76
C VAL A 137 -20.16 -24.67 -9.07
N THR A 138 -21.34 -24.83 -9.67
CA THR A 138 -22.41 -25.67 -9.12
C THR A 138 -21.93 -27.11 -8.94
N ALA A 139 -21.31 -27.69 -9.97
CA ALA A 139 -20.76 -29.04 -9.91
C ALA A 139 -19.71 -29.19 -8.81
N ALA A 140 -18.80 -28.22 -8.67
CA ALA A 140 -17.79 -28.26 -7.63
C ALA A 140 -18.39 -28.15 -6.21
N VAL A 141 -19.53 -27.46 -6.01
CA VAL A 141 -20.24 -27.46 -4.71
C VAL A 141 -20.92 -28.82 -4.46
N CYS A 142 -21.56 -29.35 -5.49
CA CYS A 142 -22.29 -30.62 -5.43
C CYS A 142 -21.37 -31.82 -5.23
N ALA A 143 -20.13 -31.78 -5.73
CA ALA A 143 -19.15 -32.85 -5.59
C ALA A 143 -18.70 -33.07 -4.12
N GLU A 144 -18.68 -32.00 -3.33
CA GLU A 144 -18.19 -32.03 -1.95
C GLU A 144 -19.31 -32.22 -0.91
N SER A 145 -20.57 -32.16 -1.35
CA SER A 145 -21.68 -32.12 -0.42
C SER A 145 -22.68 -33.25 -0.64
N ALA A 146 -23.11 -33.85 0.48
CA ALA A 146 -24.43 -34.48 0.62
C ALA A 146 -25.56 -33.42 0.52
N VAL A 147 -25.47 -32.52 -0.47
CA VAL A 147 -26.42 -31.42 -0.68
C VAL A 147 -27.65 -32.00 -1.35
N THR A 148 -28.76 -31.95 -0.64
CA THR A 148 -30.11 -32.30 -1.11
C THR A 148 -30.73 -31.16 -1.93
N ASP A 149 -29.92 -30.37 -2.65
CA ASP A 149 -30.43 -29.30 -3.51
C ASP A 149 -30.81 -29.91 -4.87
N PRO A 150 -32.02 -29.65 -5.38
CA PRO A 150 -32.45 -30.13 -6.69
C PRO A 150 -31.48 -29.75 -7.83
N ARG A 151 -30.72 -28.66 -7.70
CA ARG A 151 -29.71 -28.23 -8.68
C ARG A 151 -28.51 -29.17 -8.79
N CYS A 152 -28.31 -30.06 -7.82
CA CYS A 152 -27.28 -31.11 -7.91
C CYS A 152 -27.75 -32.34 -8.70
N LEU A 153 -29.06 -32.49 -8.95
CA LEU A 153 -29.59 -33.55 -9.80
C LEU A 153 -29.21 -33.28 -11.26
N GLY A 154 -28.16 -33.95 -11.74
CA GLY A 154 -27.64 -33.78 -13.10
C GLY A 154 -26.47 -32.79 -13.23
N ALA A 155 -25.88 -32.32 -12.12
CA ALA A 155 -24.62 -31.59 -12.18
C ALA A 155 -23.49 -32.50 -12.70
N PRO A 156 -22.60 -32.03 -13.59
CA PRO A 156 -21.52 -32.85 -14.13
C PRO A 156 -20.59 -33.34 -13.02
N VAL A 157 -20.54 -34.65 -12.83
CA VAL A 157 -19.75 -35.30 -11.78
C VAL A 157 -18.28 -35.25 -12.19
N GLY A 158 -17.44 -34.59 -11.39
CA GLY A 158 -16.00 -34.44 -11.65
C GLY A 158 -15.58 -33.09 -12.26
N ALA A 159 -16.49 -32.13 -12.42
CA ALA A 159 -16.10 -30.76 -12.74
C ALA A 159 -15.60 -30.04 -11.47
N THR A 160 -14.29 -29.96 -11.36
CA THR A 160 -13.56 -29.28 -10.28
C THR A 160 -13.05 -27.93 -10.76
N LEU A 161 -12.93 -26.98 -9.83
CA LEU A 161 -12.31 -25.69 -10.12
C LEU A 161 -10.79 -25.85 -10.00
N ASP A 162 -10.19 -26.57 -10.94
CA ASP A 162 -8.78 -26.93 -10.85
C ASP A 162 -7.84 -25.86 -11.43
N PHE A 163 -6.68 -25.74 -10.80
CA PHE A 163 -5.52 -25.05 -11.36
C PHE A 163 -4.24 -25.64 -10.77
N LEU A 164 -3.26 -26.01 -11.61
CA LEU A 164 -1.99 -26.63 -11.15
C LEU A 164 -2.19 -27.84 -10.22
N TRP A 165 -3.06 -28.79 -10.61
CA TRP A 165 -3.33 -30.03 -9.85
C TRP A 165 -3.88 -29.83 -8.43
N MET A 166 -4.43 -28.65 -8.14
CA MET A 166 -5.10 -28.34 -6.87
C MET A 166 -6.49 -27.74 -7.13
N ASP A 167 -7.41 -28.04 -6.21
CA ASP A 167 -8.75 -27.48 -6.21
C ASP A 167 -8.70 -26.07 -5.60
N MET A 168 -9.24 -25.10 -6.34
CA MET A 168 -9.20 -23.69 -5.97
C MET A 168 -10.12 -23.31 -4.81
N ARG A 169 -11.03 -24.19 -4.39
CA ARG A 169 -11.97 -23.99 -3.28
C ARG A 169 -11.36 -24.39 -1.94
N ILE A 170 -10.47 -25.37 -1.96
CA ILE A 170 -9.91 -25.99 -0.75
C ILE A 170 -8.73 -25.15 -0.23
N SER A 171 -8.60 -25.07 1.10
CA SER A 171 -7.42 -24.47 1.72
C SER A 171 -6.29 -25.49 1.89
N PRO A 172 -5.02 -25.05 1.90
CA PRO A 172 -3.88 -25.93 2.19
C PRO A 172 -4.06 -26.70 3.51
N SER A 173 -4.56 -26.02 4.55
CA SER A 173 -4.86 -26.65 5.85
C SER A 173 -5.90 -27.78 5.75
N ALA A 174 -6.97 -27.57 4.97
CA ALA A 174 -8.03 -28.56 4.77
C ALA A 174 -7.54 -29.76 3.95
N SER A 175 -6.78 -29.50 2.88
CA SER A 175 -6.20 -30.57 2.04
C SER A 175 -5.27 -31.48 2.84
N ILE A 176 -4.43 -30.93 3.73
CA ILE A 176 -3.56 -31.74 4.61
C ILE A 176 -4.40 -32.64 5.53
N SER A 177 -5.48 -32.10 6.12
CA SER A 177 -6.32 -32.86 7.04
C SER A 177 -7.17 -33.94 6.36
N ALA A 178 -7.60 -33.71 5.12
CA ALA A 178 -8.48 -34.63 4.40
C ALA A 178 -7.72 -35.69 3.59
N ASP A 179 -6.71 -35.28 2.84
CA ASP A 179 -6.07 -36.10 1.80
C ASP A 179 -4.59 -36.45 2.09
N GLY A 180 -4.02 -35.85 3.13
CA GLY A 180 -2.61 -36.02 3.50
C GLY A 180 -1.64 -35.09 2.77
N PHE A 181 -0.38 -35.08 3.23
CA PHE A 181 0.62 -34.07 2.87
C PHE A 181 1.00 -34.06 1.38
N LEU A 182 1.06 -35.22 0.72
CA LEU A 182 1.46 -35.31 -0.69
C LEU A 182 0.45 -34.63 -1.63
N ARG A 183 -0.85 -34.75 -1.36
CA ARG A 183 -1.89 -34.03 -2.14
C ARG A 183 -1.89 -32.53 -1.86
N ALA A 184 -1.42 -32.12 -0.68
CA ALA A 184 -1.25 -30.72 -0.33
C ALA A 184 0.00 -30.06 -0.94
N ALA A 185 0.92 -30.83 -1.54
CA ALA A 185 2.17 -30.32 -2.11
C ALA A 185 1.98 -29.12 -3.08
N PRO A 186 1.09 -29.16 -4.10
CA PRO A 186 0.88 -28.01 -4.99
C PRO A 186 0.45 -26.74 -4.23
N TYR A 187 -0.39 -26.88 -3.20
CA TYR A 187 -0.83 -25.78 -2.36
C TYR A 187 0.35 -25.16 -1.59
N LEU A 188 1.19 -26.00 -0.98
CA LEU A 188 2.35 -25.56 -0.20
C LEU A 188 3.40 -24.87 -1.10
N ILE A 189 3.65 -25.41 -2.29
CA ILE A 189 4.55 -24.79 -3.27
C ILE A 189 4.05 -23.38 -3.62
N THR A 190 2.75 -23.21 -3.84
CA THR A 190 2.17 -21.90 -4.15
C THR A 190 2.31 -20.91 -3.00
N ILE A 191 2.11 -21.36 -1.75
CA ILE A 191 2.34 -20.50 -0.57
C ILE A 191 3.81 -20.09 -0.47
N ILE A 192 4.74 -21.01 -0.72
CA ILE A 192 6.18 -20.70 -0.70
C ILE A 192 6.50 -19.66 -1.77
N ILE A 193 5.97 -19.81 -2.99
CA ILE A 193 6.12 -18.81 -4.06
C ILE A 193 5.60 -17.46 -3.58
N VAL A 194 4.38 -17.42 -3.04
CA VAL A 194 3.76 -16.19 -2.51
C VAL A 194 4.58 -15.55 -1.39
N MET A 195 5.15 -16.35 -0.49
CA MET A 195 6.01 -15.85 0.59
C MET A 195 7.31 -15.27 0.05
N LEU A 196 7.94 -15.95 -0.92
CA LEU A 196 9.16 -15.48 -1.57
C LEU A 196 8.91 -14.19 -2.36
N THR A 197 7.83 -14.12 -3.13
CA THR A 197 7.46 -12.91 -3.88
C THR A 197 7.05 -11.77 -2.95
N ALA A 198 6.36 -12.04 -1.84
CA ALA A 198 6.01 -11.04 -0.83
C ALA A 198 7.25 -10.50 -0.14
N TYR A 199 8.17 -11.38 0.25
CA TYR A 199 9.45 -11.01 0.83
C TYR A 199 10.26 -10.15 -0.14
N TRP A 200 10.31 -10.53 -1.41
CA TRP A 200 11.02 -9.78 -2.45
C TRP A 200 10.38 -8.40 -2.69
N GLN A 201 9.06 -8.34 -2.82
CA GLN A 201 8.30 -7.09 -2.95
C GLN A 201 8.53 -6.16 -1.76
N GLN A 202 8.56 -6.73 -0.54
CA GLN A 202 8.86 -5.98 0.66
C GLN A 202 10.28 -5.43 0.61
N LYS A 203 11.27 -6.26 0.29
CA LYS A 203 12.67 -5.84 0.16
C LYS A 203 12.83 -4.72 -0.87
N GLN A 204 12.13 -4.80 -2.01
CA GLN A 204 12.16 -3.77 -3.05
C GLN A 204 11.56 -2.43 -2.58
N THR A 205 10.56 -2.48 -1.69
CA THR A 205 9.95 -1.27 -1.12
C THR A 205 10.81 -0.70 0.01
N MET A 206 11.43 -1.56 0.83
CA MET A 206 12.34 -1.17 1.92
C MET A 206 13.68 -0.63 1.45
N ALA A 207 14.22 -1.13 0.33
CA ALA A 207 15.43 -0.57 -0.27
C ALA A 207 15.27 0.91 -0.65
N ARG A 208 14.04 1.43 -0.68
CA ARG A 208 13.73 2.84 -0.89
C ARG A 208 13.32 3.60 0.37
N GLN A 209 13.18 2.90 1.48
CA GLN A 209 12.96 3.46 2.80
C GLN A 209 14.23 3.16 3.60
N ASP A 210 15.30 3.91 3.32
CA ASP A 210 16.45 3.97 4.23
C ASP A 210 15.99 4.77 5.46
N ASN A 211 15.13 4.16 6.27
CA ASN A 211 14.61 4.77 7.48
C ASN A 211 15.40 4.14 8.64
N SER A 212 16.58 4.68 8.92
CA SER A 212 17.53 4.18 9.94
C SER A 212 17.03 4.36 11.40
N GLN A 213 15.72 4.48 11.60
CA GLN A 213 15.08 4.68 12.89
C GLN A 213 14.20 3.46 13.19
N PRO A 214 14.36 2.76 14.33
CA PRO A 214 13.41 1.75 14.75
C PRO A 214 12.08 2.41 15.12
N GLN A 215 11.24 2.69 14.13
CA GLN A 215 9.81 2.88 14.38
C GLN A 215 9.24 1.54 14.83
N PRO A 216 8.35 1.50 15.83
CA PRO A 216 7.75 0.25 16.32
C PRO A 216 7.08 -0.60 15.21
N GLY A 217 6.85 -0.05 14.02
CA GLY A 217 6.34 -0.76 12.84
C GLY A 217 7.38 -1.48 11.95
N GLN A 218 8.69 -1.26 12.09
CA GLN A 218 9.69 -1.92 11.23
C GLN A 218 9.89 -3.40 11.57
N ALA A 219 9.74 -3.76 12.86
CA ALA A 219 9.75 -5.15 13.29
C ALA A 219 8.52 -5.91 12.74
N VAL A 220 7.35 -5.25 12.75
CA VAL A 220 6.11 -5.79 12.17
C VAL A 220 6.28 -6.00 10.66
N MET A 221 6.93 -5.07 9.96
CA MET A 221 7.20 -5.25 8.54
C MET A 221 8.03 -6.51 8.26
N LYS A 222 9.12 -6.80 9.01
CA LYS A 222 9.92 -8.02 8.78
C LYS A 222 9.12 -9.33 8.96
N ILE A 223 8.10 -9.30 9.80
CA ILE A 223 7.22 -10.45 10.10
C ILE A 223 6.07 -10.57 9.08
N PHE A 224 5.69 -9.47 8.42
CA PHE A 224 4.53 -9.42 7.52
C PHE A 224 4.48 -10.50 6.43
N PRO A 225 5.58 -10.86 5.73
CA PRO A 225 5.54 -11.91 4.70
C PRO A 225 5.23 -13.30 5.27
N PHE A 226 5.73 -13.60 6.47
CA PHE A 226 5.44 -14.86 7.16
C PHE A 226 3.99 -14.91 7.65
N PHE A 227 3.50 -13.80 8.19
CA PHE A 227 2.09 -13.67 8.57
C PHE A 227 1.15 -13.85 7.38
N PHE A 228 1.51 -13.28 6.23
CA PHE A 228 0.77 -13.45 4.99
C PHE A 228 0.77 -14.91 4.50
N GLY A 229 1.89 -15.62 4.64
CA GLY A 229 1.97 -17.06 4.40
C GLY A 229 1.06 -17.87 5.34
N PHE A 230 1.04 -17.53 6.63
CA PHE A 230 0.16 -18.16 7.63
C PHE A 230 -1.32 -17.92 7.33
N ILE A 231 -1.70 -16.70 6.93
CA ILE A 231 -3.07 -16.43 6.48
C ILE A 231 -3.39 -17.27 5.24
N SER A 232 -2.49 -17.30 4.25
CA SER A 232 -2.68 -18.06 3.01
C SER A 232 -2.88 -19.55 3.25
N PHE A 233 -2.31 -20.11 4.32
CA PHE A 233 -2.53 -21.49 4.75
C PHE A 233 -3.99 -21.81 5.10
N ASN A 234 -4.75 -20.80 5.55
CA ASN A 234 -6.14 -20.92 5.96
C ASN A 234 -7.13 -20.39 4.91
N LEU A 235 -6.62 -19.86 3.79
CA LEU A 235 -7.45 -19.32 2.73
C LEU A 235 -7.64 -20.33 1.59
N PRO A 236 -8.76 -20.27 0.87
CA PRO A 236 -8.96 -21.04 -0.36
C PRO A 236 -7.85 -20.80 -1.38
N ALA A 237 -7.42 -21.84 -2.09
CA ALA A 237 -6.31 -21.75 -3.03
C ALA A 237 -6.53 -20.74 -4.17
N GLY A 238 -7.78 -20.54 -4.63
CA GLY A 238 -8.12 -19.53 -5.62
C GLY A 238 -7.76 -18.11 -5.18
N LEU A 239 -7.85 -17.83 -3.88
CA LEU A 239 -7.43 -16.55 -3.32
C LEU A 239 -5.89 -16.46 -3.18
N VAL A 240 -5.21 -17.57 -2.89
CA VAL A 240 -3.76 -17.63 -2.85
C VAL A 240 -3.16 -17.42 -4.25
N VAL A 241 -3.76 -17.99 -5.29
CA VAL A 241 -3.39 -17.76 -6.69
C VAL A 241 -3.59 -16.29 -7.09
N TYR A 242 -4.71 -15.68 -6.67
CA TYR A 242 -4.91 -14.25 -6.83
C TYR A 242 -3.77 -13.44 -6.19
N PHE A 243 -3.34 -13.80 -4.98
CA PHE A 243 -2.21 -13.13 -4.33
C PHE A 243 -0.91 -13.29 -5.11
N ALA A 244 -0.59 -14.49 -5.57
CA ALA A 244 0.59 -14.74 -6.40
C ALA A 244 0.56 -13.86 -7.66
N ALA A 245 -0.56 -13.89 -8.40
CA ALA A 245 -0.75 -13.11 -9.62
C ALA A 245 -0.61 -11.61 -9.37
N SER A 246 -1.24 -11.10 -8.32
CA SER A 246 -1.19 -9.66 -7.97
C SER A 246 0.21 -9.21 -7.56
N GLN A 247 0.98 -10.05 -6.87
CA GLN A 247 2.36 -9.73 -6.50
C GLN A 247 3.27 -9.73 -7.72
N ILE A 248 3.18 -10.72 -8.60
CA ILE A 248 3.94 -10.78 -9.85
C ILE A 248 3.64 -9.55 -10.71
N PHE A 249 2.36 -9.20 -10.84
CA PHE A 249 1.96 -8.02 -11.59
C PHE A 249 2.53 -6.73 -10.99
N ARG A 250 2.46 -6.56 -9.66
CA ARG A 250 3.04 -5.39 -8.96
C ARG A 250 4.55 -5.31 -9.11
N ILE A 251 5.25 -6.45 -9.09
CA ILE A 251 6.68 -6.54 -9.37
C ILE A 251 6.98 -6.06 -10.79
N GLY A 252 6.21 -6.54 -11.78
CA GLY A 252 6.30 -6.10 -13.16
C GLY A 252 6.06 -4.59 -13.31
N GLN A 253 5.02 -4.06 -12.69
CA GLN A 253 4.74 -2.62 -12.66
C GLN A 253 5.92 -1.83 -12.09
N GLN A 254 6.47 -2.26 -10.96
CA GLN A 254 7.57 -1.57 -10.29
C GLN A 254 8.86 -1.61 -11.11
N ALA A 255 9.13 -2.71 -11.80
CA ALA A 255 10.25 -2.86 -12.72
C ALA A 255 10.12 -1.91 -13.93
N MET A 256 8.92 -1.82 -14.52
CA MET A 256 8.66 -0.87 -15.62
C MET A 256 8.83 0.59 -15.18
N ILE A 257 8.31 0.96 -14.01
CA ILE A 257 8.45 2.33 -13.49
C ILE A 257 9.92 2.71 -13.30
N LEU A 258 10.72 1.80 -12.71
CA LEU A 258 12.16 1.99 -12.54
C LEU A 258 12.91 2.14 -13.87
N GLY A 259 12.57 1.28 -14.84
CA GLY A 259 13.16 1.33 -16.17
C GLY A 259 12.88 2.67 -16.87
N LEU A 260 11.66 3.20 -16.73
CA LEU A 260 11.28 4.52 -17.25
C LEU A 260 12.05 5.65 -16.57
N ASP A 261 12.24 5.61 -15.26
CA ASP A 261 13.01 6.62 -14.54
C ASP A 261 14.48 6.63 -14.93
N ALA A 262 15.09 5.44 -15.06
CA ALA A 262 16.48 5.29 -15.45
C ALA A 262 16.71 5.82 -16.87
N ARG A 263 15.80 5.52 -17.80
CA ARG A 263 15.82 6.05 -19.17
C ARG A 263 15.69 7.57 -19.20
N ARG A 264 14.77 8.14 -18.41
CA ARG A 264 14.60 9.60 -18.33
C ARG A 264 15.85 10.29 -17.78
N LYS A 265 16.47 9.75 -16.73
CA LYS A 265 17.74 10.28 -16.19
C LYS A 265 18.89 10.19 -17.19
N ALA A 266 18.98 9.09 -17.95
CA ALA A 266 19.98 8.93 -18.99
C ALA A 266 19.77 9.94 -20.14
N GLU A 267 18.51 10.20 -20.52
CA GLU A 267 18.17 11.21 -21.53
C GLU A 267 18.49 12.63 -21.03
N GLU A 268 18.15 12.96 -19.78
CA GLU A 268 18.51 14.24 -19.14
C GLU A 268 20.04 14.41 -19.03
N ALA A 269 20.80 13.34 -18.81
CA ALA A 269 22.26 13.36 -18.80
C ALA A 269 22.87 13.50 -20.21
N SER A 270 22.17 13.05 -21.25
CA SER A 270 22.61 13.15 -22.65
C SER A 270 22.30 14.51 -23.28
N LYS A 271 21.35 15.28 -22.74
CA LYS A 271 21.03 16.63 -23.22
C LYS A 271 22.19 17.57 -22.87
N PRO A 272 22.76 18.31 -23.84
CA PRO A 272 23.83 19.25 -23.56
C PRO A 272 23.35 20.31 -22.57
N LYS A 273 24.06 20.43 -21.45
CA LYS A 273 23.78 21.39 -20.38
C LYS A 273 23.79 22.80 -20.99
N PRO A 274 22.72 23.62 -20.86
CA PRO A 274 22.81 25.02 -21.25
C PRO A 274 23.94 25.67 -20.45
N PRO A 275 24.72 26.58 -21.06
CA PRO A 275 25.90 27.15 -20.43
C PRO A 275 25.52 27.74 -19.08
N SER A 276 26.15 27.19 -18.04
CA SER A 276 25.98 27.64 -16.66
C SER A 276 26.26 29.14 -16.60
N ALA A 277 25.23 29.93 -16.30
CA ALA A 277 25.43 31.28 -15.79
C ALA A 277 26.33 31.15 -14.55
N LYS A 278 27.56 31.65 -14.69
CA LYS A 278 28.62 31.62 -13.70
C LYS A 278 28.08 32.05 -12.33
N GLN A 279 28.38 31.24 -11.33
CA GLN A 279 28.40 31.65 -9.93
C GLN A 279 29.13 33.00 -9.82
N ARG A 280 28.45 34.03 -9.31
CA ARG A 280 29.13 35.23 -8.82
C ARG A 280 30.05 34.79 -7.66
N PRO A 281 31.36 35.08 -7.71
CA PRO A 281 32.25 34.83 -6.59
C PRO A 281 31.79 35.62 -5.37
N GLN A 282 31.72 34.94 -4.22
CA GLN A 282 31.67 35.60 -2.92
C GLN A 282 33.02 36.29 -2.72
N THR A 283 33.05 37.61 -2.77
CA THR A 283 34.18 38.41 -2.28
C THR A 283 34.11 38.48 -0.76
N SER A 284 35.10 37.87 -0.11
CA SER A 284 35.49 38.08 1.30
C SER A 284 35.82 39.56 1.57
N PRO A 285 35.82 40.02 2.83
CA PRO A 285 35.94 41.44 3.19
C PRO A 285 37.38 41.98 3.02
N PRO A 286 37.57 43.29 2.77
CA PRO A 286 38.91 43.86 2.62
C PRO A 286 39.58 44.09 3.99
N PRO A 287 40.92 44.01 4.07
CA PRO A 287 41.69 44.41 5.23
C PRO A 287 42.02 45.91 5.14
N ASP A 288 41.91 46.65 6.24
CA ASP A 288 42.66 47.90 6.39
C ASP A 288 42.94 48.21 7.87
N ARG A 289 44.22 48.29 8.21
CA ARG A 289 44.81 49.04 9.33
C ARG A 289 45.48 50.23 8.66
N GLY A 290 45.39 51.49 9.09
CA GLY A 290 44.72 52.13 10.20
C GLY A 290 45.25 53.58 10.25
N ASP A 291 44.45 54.50 10.80
CA ASP A 291 44.92 55.77 11.33
C ASP A 291 43.93 56.22 12.42
N SER A 292 44.45 56.46 13.63
CA SER A 292 43.78 57.16 14.75
C SER A 292 44.22 58.64 14.72
N PRO A 293 43.59 59.62 15.44
CA PRO A 293 42.84 59.49 16.70
C PRO A 293 41.60 60.41 16.85
N GLY A 294 40.74 60.14 17.85
CA GLY A 294 39.74 61.12 18.33
C GLY A 294 38.56 60.53 19.11
N SER A 295 38.68 60.45 20.44
CA SER A 295 37.59 60.27 21.43
C SER A 295 36.53 61.40 21.37
N PRO A 296 35.39 61.38 22.11
CA PRO A 296 34.91 60.40 23.11
C PRO A 296 33.42 59.96 22.96
N ALA A 297 33.04 58.90 23.68
CA ALA A 297 31.64 58.52 23.93
C ALA A 297 30.87 59.59 24.72
N PRO A 298 29.52 59.64 24.59
CA PRO A 298 28.66 59.68 25.79
C PRO A 298 27.31 58.91 25.57
N PRO A 299 26.35 58.87 26.53
CA PRO A 299 26.17 57.70 27.38
C PRO A 299 24.71 57.17 27.42
N ALA A 300 24.51 56.07 28.15
CA ALA A 300 23.19 55.66 28.62
C ALA A 300 22.66 56.61 29.71
N SER A 301 21.40 57.05 29.61
CA SER A 301 20.37 57.05 30.66
C SER A 301 19.24 58.09 30.43
N ALA A 302 18.04 57.69 30.88
CA ALA A 302 16.94 58.50 31.42
C ALA A 302 15.82 59.08 30.51
N ALA A 303 14.66 58.42 30.67
CA ALA A 303 13.38 59.01 31.11
C ALA A 303 12.52 59.81 30.12
N VAL A 304 11.32 59.26 29.80
CA VAL A 304 10.07 60.05 29.74
C VAL A 304 8.91 59.25 30.36
N ARG A 305 8.14 59.94 31.21
CA ARG A 305 7.07 59.51 32.12
C ARG A 305 5.71 59.26 31.42
N ARG A 306 4.90 58.42 32.08
CA ARG A 306 3.42 58.35 31.99
C ARG A 306 2.73 59.66 32.43
N PRO A 307 1.43 59.82 32.11
CA PRO A 307 0.45 60.42 33.01
C PRO A 307 -0.52 59.37 33.63
N GLN A 308 -0.91 59.64 34.88
CA GLN A 308 -1.94 58.96 35.66
C GLN A 308 -3.36 59.54 35.41
N GLY A 309 -4.38 58.73 35.67
CA GLY A 309 -5.77 59.14 35.98
C GLY A 309 -6.68 57.92 36.10
N SER A 310 -6.76 57.26 37.27
CA SER A 310 -7.70 57.48 38.38
C SER A 310 -9.04 56.72 38.25
N LYS A 311 -9.23 55.68 39.09
CA LYS A 311 -10.34 55.59 40.07
C LYS A 311 -10.26 54.34 40.95
N LYS A 312 -10.22 54.61 42.26
CA LYS A 312 -10.43 53.73 43.41
C LYS A 312 -11.80 53.03 43.39
N LYS A 313 -11.85 51.80 43.90
CA LYS A 313 -12.76 51.32 44.99
C LYS A 313 -12.21 49.96 45.46
N ARG A 314 -11.39 49.91 46.53
CA ARG A 314 -11.75 49.80 47.96
C ARG A 314 -12.38 48.44 48.30
N GLY A 315 -11.61 47.57 48.93
CA GLY A 315 -12.05 46.23 49.37
C GLY A 315 -12.83 46.20 50.68
N LYS A 316 -13.40 45.02 50.98
CA LYS A 316 -13.74 44.51 52.32
C LYS A 316 -14.08 43.01 52.15
N LYS A 317 -13.21 42.07 52.54
CA LYS A 317 -13.15 41.40 53.87
C LYS A 317 -14.41 40.57 54.19
N ARG A 318 -14.32 39.23 54.13
CA ARG A 318 -14.54 38.28 55.26
C ARG A 318 -15.09 36.89 54.86
N ARG A 319 -14.49 35.88 55.49
CA ARG A 319 -15.02 34.60 56.03
C ARG A 319 -15.44 33.52 55.00
N ARG A 320 -14.82 32.33 55.05
CA ARG A 320 -15.18 31.17 55.91
C ARG A 320 -16.67 30.83 55.76
N ASN A 321 -16.98 29.87 54.88
CA ASN A 321 -17.36 28.51 55.25
C ASN A 321 -16.99 27.57 54.11
#